data_AF-A0A1I6UB98-F1
#
_entry.id   AF-A0A1I6UB98-F1
#
_cell.length_a   1.000
_cell.length_b   1.000
_cell.length_c   1.000
_cell.angle_alpha   90.00
_cell.angle_beta   90.00
_cell.angle_gamma   90.00
#
_symmetry.space_group_name_H-M   'P 1'
#
loop_
_entity.id
_entity.type
_entity.pdbx_description
1 polymer ?
#
loop_
_entity_poly.entity_id
_entity_poly.type
_entity_poly.pdbx_seq_one_letter_code
_entity_poly.pdbx_strand_id
1 'polypeptide(L)'
;MSNIQLFENAFAVNFPVEVAEMVLNRIGDVYGAEFSKKYAGYSDEELIQLACTVLSDLTPADIARGIVRMNSEEWCPNLPKFRSWCEQGGDWWTADQAWAKAMMFESDPLSKITTLAKQSLEEVRHILNVEGQKAAHYAFRDVYADYLRRAKEKGRVQEMWVKPKENKALGFDEGKRKGVPCPPDLLKKLKGVNAFTRNGDAA
;
A
#
# COMPACT_ATOMS: atom_id res chain seq x y z
N MET A 1 22.46 -30.93 -3.12
CA MET A 1 21.73 -30.30 -2.00
C MET A 1 20.56 -31.20 -1.68
N SER A 2 20.49 -31.73 -0.46
CA SER A 2 19.41 -32.67 -0.09
C SER A 2 18.10 -31.89 0.02
N ASN A 3 16.99 -32.44 -0.47
CA ASN A 3 15.67 -31.79 -0.42
C ASN A 3 15.28 -31.36 1.01
N ILE A 4 15.80 -32.03 2.04
CA ILE A 4 15.57 -31.70 3.46
C ILE A 4 16.09 -30.30 3.83
N GLN A 5 17.23 -29.87 3.29
CA GLN A 5 17.83 -28.56 3.59
C GLN A 5 16.98 -27.40 3.03
N LEU A 6 16.20 -27.64 1.98
CA LEU A 6 15.26 -26.64 1.45
C LEU A 6 14.07 -26.45 2.40
N PHE A 7 13.64 -27.50 3.10
CA PHE A 7 12.58 -27.42 4.09
C PHE A 7 13.07 -26.86 5.43
N GLU A 8 14.33 -27.09 5.81
CA GLU A 8 14.93 -26.48 7.01
C GLU A 8 14.84 -24.95 6.98
N ASN A 9 15.07 -24.32 5.83
CA ASN A 9 14.91 -22.88 5.66
C ASN A 9 13.45 -22.40 5.80
N ALA A 10 12.46 -23.25 5.49
CA ALA A 10 11.05 -22.90 5.65
C ALA A 10 10.62 -22.87 7.14
N PHE A 11 11.40 -23.51 8.02
CA PHE A 11 11.20 -23.52 9.47
C PHE A 11 12.21 -22.65 10.22
N ALA A 12 13.07 -21.91 9.50
CA ALA A 12 14.03 -21.01 10.12
C ALA A 12 13.30 -19.80 10.72
N VAL A 13 13.23 -19.75 12.05
CA VAL A 13 12.60 -18.65 12.79
C VAL A 13 13.69 -17.69 13.27
N ASN A 14 13.73 -16.48 12.70
CA ASN A 14 14.70 -15.44 13.05
C ASN A 14 14.18 -14.46 14.12
N PHE A 15 13.29 -14.91 15.00
CA PHE A 15 12.72 -14.06 16.05
C PHE A 15 13.48 -14.25 17.37
N PRO A 16 13.86 -13.16 18.09
CA PRO A 16 14.61 -13.27 19.34
C PRO A 16 13.80 -13.99 20.44
N VAL A 17 14.42 -15.00 21.05
CA VAL A 17 13.80 -15.82 22.11
C VAL A 17 13.43 -14.97 23.31
N GLU A 18 14.30 -14.04 23.70
CA GLU A 18 14.09 -13.15 24.83
C GLU A 18 12.85 -12.27 24.65
N VAL A 19 12.58 -11.85 23.41
CA VAL A 19 11.39 -11.05 23.09
C VAL A 19 10.13 -11.91 23.17
N ALA A 20 10.19 -13.16 22.71
CA ALA A 20 9.07 -14.09 22.82
C ALA A 20 8.73 -14.40 24.28
N GLU A 21 9.74 -14.63 25.13
CA GLU A 21 9.58 -14.78 26.58
C GLU A 21 8.96 -13.54 27.21
N MET A 22 9.42 -12.33 26.87
CA MET A 22 8.84 -11.09 27.39
C MET A 22 7.35 -10.96 27.03
N VAL A 23 6.96 -11.32 25.81
CA VAL A 23 5.55 -11.29 25.40
C VAL A 23 4.72 -12.33 26.15
N LEU A 24 5.22 -13.56 26.27
CA LEU A 24 4.54 -14.64 26.99
C LEU A 24 4.36 -14.30 28.48
N ASN A 25 5.42 -13.82 29.14
CA ASN A 25 5.38 -13.36 30.52
C ASN A 25 4.35 -12.24 30.69
N ARG A 26 4.33 -11.28 29.76
CA ARG A 26 3.36 -10.19 29.81
C ARG A 26 1.91 -10.66 29.65
N ILE A 27 1.64 -11.66 28.81
CA ILE A 27 0.31 -12.28 28.69
C ILE A 27 -0.03 -13.03 29.99
N GLY A 28 0.92 -13.77 30.55
CA GLY A 28 0.78 -14.47 31.83
C GLY A 28 0.45 -13.52 32.99
N ASP A 29 1.13 -12.39 33.09
CA ASP A 29 0.92 -11.37 34.12
C ASP A 29 -0.50 -10.77 34.09
N VAL A 30 -1.05 -10.59 32.88
CA VAL A 30 -2.38 -9.96 32.70
C VAL A 30 -3.51 -10.96 32.93
N TYR A 31 -3.38 -12.19 32.42
CA TYR A 31 -4.49 -13.15 32.39
C TYR A 31 -4.35 -14.33 33.36
N GLY A 32 -3.18 -14.51 33.99
CA GLY A 32 -2.92 -15.46 35.06
C GLY A 32 -3.46 -16.87 34.77
N ALA A 33 -4.49 -17.27 35.53
CA ALA A 33 -5.07 -18.61 35.45
C ALA A 33 -5.62 -18.96 34.06
N GLU A 34 -6.12 -18.00 33.28
CA GLU A 34 -6.58 -18.26 31.91
C GLU A 34 -5.43 -18.63 30.99
N PHE A 35 -4.29 -17.96 31.13
CA PHE A 35 -3.07 -18.25 30.36
C PHE A 35 -2.58 -19.66 30.68
N SER A 36 -2.45 -20.00 31.96
CA SER A 36 -2.03 -21.35 32.39
C SER A 36 -2.97 -22.43 31.87
N LYS A 37 -4.30 -22.21 31.92
CA LYS A 37 -5.28 -23.17 31.40
C LYS A 37 -5.15 -23.36 29.89
N LYS A 38 -4.90 -22.27 29.14
CA LYS A 38 -4.87 -22.30 27.68
C LYS A 38 -3.62 -22.99 27.12
N TYR A 39 -2.50 -22.86 27.82
CA TYR A 39 -1.21 -23.42 27.41
C TYR A 39 -0.75 -24.60 28.27
N ALA A 40 -1.62 -25.19 29.11
CA ALA A 40 -1.31 -26.29 30.02
C ALA A 40 -0.69 -27.54 29.36
N GLY A 41 -0.86 -27.71 28.04
CA GLY A 41 -0.33 -28.85 27.28
C GLY A 41 1.04 -28.61 26.63
N TYR A 42 1.60 -27.42 26.75
CA TYR A 42 2.90 -27.06 26.20
C TYR A 42 3.95 -27.00 27.32
N SER A 43 5.15 -27.50 27.04
CA SER A 43 6.33 -27.13 27.83
C SER A 43 6.71 -25.67 27.58
N ASP A 44 7.48 -25.08 28.49
CA ASP A 44 7.96 -23.71 28.36
C ASP A 44 8.76 -23.51 27.05
N GLU A 45 9.60 -24.48 26.72
CA GLU A 45 10.41 -24.50 25.49
C GLU A 45 9.53 -24.54 24.23
N GLU A 46 8.51 -25.39 24.21
CA GLU A 46 7.56 -25.48 23.08
C GLU A 46 6.73 -24.21 22.93
N LEU A 47 6.31 -23.60 24.04
CA LEU A 47 5.54 -22.37 24.02
C LEU A 47 6.36 -21.18 23.52
N ILE A 48 7.63 -21.10 23.91
CA ILE A 48 8.59 -20.11 23.41
C ILE A 48 8.81 -20.30 21.90
N GLN A 49 9.04 -21.52 21.44
CA GLN A 49 9.21 -21.80 20.00
C GLN A 49 7.95 -21.45 19.20
N LEU A 50 6.78 -21.75 19.74
CA LEU A 50 5.50 -21.36 19.15
C LEU A 50 5.37 -19.83 19.06
N ALA A 51 5.73 -19.12 20.13
CA ALA A 51 5.72 -17.66 20.15
C ALA A 51 6.71 -17.06 19.15
N CYS A 52 7.94 -17.56 19.07
CA CYS A 52 8.92 -17.14 18.07
C CYS A 52 8.38 -17.34 16.65
N THR A 53 7.75 -18.49 16.38
CA THR A 53 7.18 -18.81 15.06
C THR A 53 6.04 -17.84 14.72
N VAL A 54 5.11 -17.62 15.65
CA VAL A 54 3.93 -16.80 15.41
C VAL A 54 4.26 -15.31 15.32
N LEU A 55 5.22 -14.82 16.12
CA LEU A 55 5.60 -13.41 16.19
C LEU A 55 6.73 -13.05 15.22
N SER A 56 7.16 -14.00 14.38
CA SER A 56 8.07 -13.75 13.27
C SER A 56 7.64 -12.55 12.42
N ASP A 57 8.63 -11.78 11.97
CA ASP A 57 8.48 -10.57 11.15
C ASP A 57 7.79 -9.37 11.83
N LEU A 58 7.46 -9.45 13.12
CA LEU A 58 6.94 -8.30 13.87
C LEU A 58 8.07 -7.36 14.30
N THR A 59 7.84 -6.06 14.10
CA THR A 59 8.74 -5.02 14.60
C THR A 59 8.46 -4.72 16.08
N PRO A 60 9.40 -4.10 16.81
CA PRO A 60 9.16 -3.65 18.18
C PRO A 60 7.93 -2.75 18.32
N ALA A 61 7.64 -1.93 17.30
CA ALA A 61 6.47 -1.07 17.27
C ALA A 61 5.16 -1.88 17.10
N ASP A 62 5.17 -2.95 16.31
CA ASP A 62 4.02 -3.87 16.20
C ASP A 62 3.71 -4.52 17.54
N ILE A 63 4.74 -5.01 18.25
CA ILE A 63 4.57 -5.66 19.55
C ILE A 63 4.02 -4.67 20.59
N ALA A 64 4.57 -3.44 20.65
CA ALA A 64 4.09 -2.41 21.56
C ALA A 64 2.59 -2.10 21.36
N ARG A 65 2.12 -2.04 20.10
CA ARG A 65 0.69 -1.87 19.80
C ARG A 65 -0.15 -3.04 20.28
N GLY A 66 0.30 -4.27 20.01
CA GLY A 66 -0.37 -5.47 20.48
C GLY A 66 -0.54 -5.48 22.00
N ILE A 67 0.49 -5.08 22.73
CA ILE A 67 0.46 -4.94 24.20
C ILE A 67 -0.54 -3.87 24.64
N VAL A 68 -0.55 -2.69 24.01
CA VAL A 68 -1.51 -1.62 24.34
C VAL A 68 -2.95 -2.11 24.17
N ARG A 69 -3.25 -2.79 23.06
CA ARG A 69 -4.58 -3.34 22.82
C ARG A 69 -4.92 -4.45 23.80
N MET A 70 -3.98 -5.35 24.10
CA MET A 70 -4.18 -6.43 25.05
C MET A 70 -4.64 -5.92 26.42
N ASN A 71 -4.11 -4.78 26.89
CA ASN A 71 -4.53 -4.19 28.17
C ASN A 71 -6.01 -3.76 28.21
N SER A 72 -6.71 -3.70 27.07
CA SER A 72 -8.14 -3.36 26.97
C SER A 72 -9.05 -4.56 26.75
N GLU A 73 -8.49 -5.75 26.50
CA GLU A 73 -9.23 -6.95 26.15
C GLU A 73 -9.45 -7.82 27.40
N GLU A 74 -10.70 -8.24 27.62
CA GLU A 74 -11.12 -9.01 28.80
C GLU A 74 -10.58 -10.44 28.83
N TRP A 75 -10.33 -11.04 27.66
CA TRP A 75 -10.05 -12.47 27.51
C TRP A 75 -8.62 -12.72 27.05
N CYS A 76 -7.98 -13.76 27.59
CA CYS A 76 -6.63 -14.15 27.16
C CYS A 76 -6.58 -14.46 25.65
N PRO A 77 -5.75 -13.77 24.84
CA PRO A 77 -5.59 -14.08 23.42
C PRO A 77 -4.95 -15.45 23.20
N ASN A 78 -5.15 -16.04 22.02
CA ASN A 78 -4.19 -17.02 21.51
C ASN A 78 -3.07 -16.26 20.76
N LEU A 79 -1.89 -16.87 20.59
CA LEU A 79 -0.77 -16.20 19.93
C LEU A 79 -1.12 -15.63 18.54
N PRO A 80 -1.86 -16.33 17.66
CA PRO A 80 -2.27 -15.76 16.37
C PRO A 80 -3.18 -14.52 16.50
N LYS A 81 -4.07 -14.51 17.50
CA LYS A 81 -4.95 -13.37 17.78
C LYS A 81 -4.13 -12.18 18.28
N PHE A 82 -3.16 -12.42 19.16
CA PHE A 82 -2.24 -11.39 19.61
C PHE A 82 -1.43 -10.81 18.44
N ARG A 83 -0.88 -11.66 17.56
CA ARG A 83 -0.23 -11.21 16.31
C ARG A 83 -1.15 -10.30 15.49
N SER A 84 -2.43 -10.68 15.34
CA SER A 84 -3.39 -9.87 14.59
C SER A 84 -3.56 -8.47 15.21
N TRP A 85 -3.40 -8.32 16.52
CA TRP A 85 -3.45 -7.02 17.21
C TRP A 85 -2.19 -6.21 17.00
N CYS A 86 -1.02 -6.85 16.97
CA CYS A 86 0.24 -6.20 16.64
C CYS A 86 0.22 -5.55 15.24
N GLU A 87 -0.37 -6.26 14.28
CA GLU A 87 -0.49 -5.82 12.89
C GLU A 87 -1.59 -4.77 12.67
N GLN A 88 -2.62 -4.74 13.53
CA GLN A 88 -3.73 -3.80 13.45
C GLN A 88 -3.33 -2.43 14.02
N GLY A 89 -3.07 -1.45 13.13
CA GLY A 89 -2.73 -0.07 13.51
C GLY A 89 -1.27 0.31 13.28
N GLY A 90 -0.52 -0.46 12.49
CA GLY A 90 0.78 -0.03 11.97
C GLY A 90 0.67 1.05 10.90
N ASP A 91 1.80 1.39 10.28
CA ASP A 91 1.90 2.38 9.18
C ASP A 91 1.12 2.00 7.92
N TRP A 92 0.42 0.86 7.94
CA TRP A 92 -0.39 0.33 6.84
C TRP A 92 -1.84 0.21 7.26
N TRP A 93 -2.76 0.69 6.42
CA TRP A 93 -4.19 0.45 6.61
C TRP A 93 -4.50 -1.04 6.57
N THR A 94 -5.43 -1.47 7.41
CA THR A 94 -6.01 -2.82 7.30
C THR A 94 -6.83 -2.95 6.02
N ALA A 95 -7.07 -4.18 5.56
CA ALA A 95 -7.86 -4.41 4.35
C ALA A 95 -9.27 -3.80 4.44
N ASP A 96 -9.93 -3.89 5.61
CA ASP A 96 -11.26 -3.31 5.81
C ASP A 96 -11.23 -1.77 5.88
N GLN A 97 -10.19 -1.18 6.49
CA GLN A 97 -10.00 0.28 6.47
C GLN A 97 -9.75 0.77 5.04
N ALA A 98 -8.91 0.07 4.29
CA ALA A 98 -8.61 0.37 2.90
C ALA A 98 -9.85 0.25 2.02
N TRP A 99 -10.69 -0.76 2.23
CA TRP A 99 -11.97 -0.92 1.54
C TRP A 99 -12.93 0.23 1.83
N ALA A 100 -13.13 0.58 3.11
CA ALA A 100 -14.01 1.67 3.48
C ALA A 100 -13.57 3.01 2.85
N LYS A 101 -12.26 3.27 2.84
CA LYS A 101 -11.68 4.46 2.18
C LYS A 101 -11.78 4.40 0.66
N ALA A 102 -11.66 3.22 0.06
CA ALA A 102 -11.86 3.01 -1.37
C ALA A 102 -13.32 3.28 -1.79
N MET A 103 -14.30 2.83 -1.00
CA MET A 103 -15.71 3.13 -1.25
C MET A 103 -16.04 4.61 -1.07
N MET A 104 -15.44 5.28 -0.08
CA MET A 104 -15.53 6.74 0.05
C MET A 104 -14.97 7.44 -1.19
N PHE A 105 -13.84 6.97 -1.71
CA PHE A 105 -13.23 7.52 -2.92
C PHE A 105 -14.08 7.29 -4.19
N GLU A 106 -14.75 6.14 -4.32
CA GLU A 106 -15.71 5.90 -5.41
C GLU A 106 -16.90 6.86 -5.36
N SER A 107 -17.38 7.19 -4.15
CA SER A 107 -18.47 8.15 -3.98
C SER A 107 -18.03 9.61 -4.14
N ASP A 108 -16.81 9.92 -3.70
CA ASP A 108 -16.22 11.26 -3.73
C ASP A 108 -14.74 11.18 -4.15
N PRO A 109 -14.41 11.54 -5.40
CA PRO A 109 -13.04 11.51 -5.92
C PRO A 109 -12.06 12.45 -5.21
N LEU A 110 -12.52 13.34 -4.32
CA LEU A 110 -11.66 14.20 -3.50
C LEU A 110 -11.21 13.52 -2.20
N SER A 111 -11.83 12.39 -1.85
CA SER A 111 -11.49 11.64 -0.65
C SER A 111 -10.06 11.10 -0.69
N LYS A 112 -9.41 11.04 0.47
CA LYS A 112 -8.04 10.54 0.58
C LYS A 112 -8.01 9.02 0.48
N ILE A 113 -7.23 8.50 -0.45
CA ILE A 113 -6.97 7.07 -0.64
C ILE A 113 -5.45 6.84 -0.74
N THR A 114 -4.99 5.64 -0.41
CA THR A 114 -3.57 5.25 -0.55
C THR A 114 -3.32 4.64 -1.93
N THR A 115 -2.07 4.68 -2.39
CA THR A 115 -1.71 4.16 -3.72
C THR A 115 -2.04 2.67 -3.84
N LEU A 116 -1.77 1.88 -2.79
CA LEU A 116 -2.14 0.47 -2.75
C LEU A 116 -3.65 0.25 -2.80
N ALA A 117 -4.43 0.95 -1.96
CA ALA A 117 -5.88 0.78 -1.94
C ALA A 117 -6.51 1.19 -3.28
N LYS A 118 -5.97 2.23 -3.92
CA LYS A 118 -6.42 2.68 -5.24
C LYS A 118 -6.10 1.65 -6.33
N GLN A 119 -4.92 1.04 -6.31
CA GLN A 119 -4.57 -0.03 -7.25
C GLN A 119 -5.47 -1.25 -7.07
N SER A 120 -5.65 -1.72 -5.83
CA SER A 120 -6.54 -2.85 -5.53
C SER A 120 -7.98 -2.56 -5.93
N LEU A 121 -8.46 -1.32 -5.76
CA LEU A 121 -9.81 -0.90 -6.17
C LEU A 121 -9.99 -0.98 -7.69
N GLU A 122 -9.03 -0.51 -8.49
CA GLU A 122 -9.12 -0.54 -9.95
C GLU A 122 -9.17 -1.98 -10.48
N GLU A 123 -8.47 -2.92 -9.85
CA GLU A 123 -8.48 -4.34 -10.25
C GLU A 123 -9.84 -5.01 -9.98
N VAL A 124 -10.47 -4.70 -8.86
CA VAL A 124 -11.78 -5.27 -8.51
C VAL A 124 -12.95 -4.47 -9.04
N ARG A 125 -12.71 -3.34 -9.71
CA ARG A 125 -13.76 -2.43 -10.18
C ARG A 125 -14.73 -3.10 -11.13
N HIS A 126 -14.24 -4.02 -11.96
CA HIS A 126 -15.11 -4.84 -12.81
C HIS A 126 -16.05 -5.72 -11.99
N ILE A 127 -15.53 -6.42 -10.98
CA ILE A 127 -16.31 -7.27 -10.07
C ILE A 127 -17.34 -6.44 -9.31
N LEU A 128 -16.94 -5.25 -8.85
CA LEU A 128 -17.83 -4.30 -8.16
C LEU A 128 -19.04 -3.92 -9.00
N ASN A 129 -18.84 -3.70 -10.31
CA ASN A 129 -19.89 -3.30 -11.23
C ASN A 129 -20.79 -4.46 -11.68
N VAL A 130 -20.26 -5.69 -11.76
CA VAL A 130 -20.97 -6.87 -12.30
C VAL A 130 -21.63 -7.70 -11.22
N GLU A 131 -20.92 -8.01 -10.14
CA GLU A 131 -21.35 -8.94 -9.09
C GLU A 131 -21.79 -8.23 -7.79
N GLY A 132 -21.40 -6.97 -7.64
CA GLY A 132 -21.78 -6.11 -6.52
C GLY A 132 -20.74 -6.04 -5.39
N GLN A 133 -21.05 -5.21 -4.39
CA GLN A 133 -20.09 -4.82 -3.34
C GLN A 133 -19.57 -5.99 -2.49
N LYS A 134 -20.40 -7.00 -2.20
CA LYS A 134 -19.99 -8.12 -1.34
C LYS A 134 -18.92 -8.98 -2.00
N ALA A 135 -19.10 -9.34 -3.27
CA ALA A 135 -18.11 -10.12 -4.02
C ALA A 135 -16.81 -9.31 -4.21
N ALA A 136 -16.95 -8.02 -4.55
CA ALA A 136 -15.81 -7.12 -4.70
C ALA A 136 -15.03 -6.90 -3.40
N HIS A 137 -15.69 -6.87 -2.24
CA HIS A 137 -15.02 -6.73 -0.94
C HIS A 137 -14.11 -7.93 -0.63
N TYR A 138 -14.59 -9.16 -0.89
CA TYR A 138 -13.76 -10.35 -0.71
C TYR A 138 -12.54 -10.34 -1.63
N ALA A 139 -12.74 -10.07 -2.93
CA ALA A 139 -11.65 -9.96 -3.89
C ALA A 139 -10.67 -8.84 -3.52
N PHE A 140 -11.18 -7.68 -3.10
CA PHE A 140 -10.37 -6.53 -2.70
C PHE A 140 -9.48 -6.87 -1.52
N ARG A 141 -10.03 -7.53 -0.51
CA ARG A 141 -9.31 -7.91 0.70
C ARG A 141 -8.10 -8.80 0.34
N ASP A 142 -8.29 -9.76 -0.55
CA ASP A 142 -7.23 -10.69 -0.94
C ASP A 142 -6.14 -9.98 -1.77
N VAL A 143 -6.54 -9.18 -2.77
CA VAL A 143 -5.60 -8.40 -3.60
C VAL A 143 -4.81 -7.40 -2.76
N TYR A 144 -5.49 -6.67 -1.87
CA TYR A 144 -4.86 -5.68 -1.00
C TYR A 144 -3.89 -6.35 -0.01
N ALA A 145 -4.25 -7.49 0.58
CA ALA A 145 -3.38 -8.23 1.49
C ALA A 145 -2.10 -8.71 0.78
N ASP A 146 -2.21 -9.20 -0.46
CA ASP A 146 -1.05 -9.61 -1.25
C ASP A 146 -0.13 -8.43 -1.57
N TYR A 147 -0.69 -7.28 -1.98
CA TYR A 147 0.09 -6.08 -2.25
C TYR A 147 0.76 -5.49 -1.01
N LEU A 148 0.07 -5.52 0.13
CA LEU A 148 0.62 -5.11 1.41
C LEU A 148 1.80 -6.01 1.82
N ARG A 149 1.69 -7.33 1.64
CA ARG A 149 2.81 -8.27 1.87
C ARG A 149 4.01 -7.94 0.97
N ARG A 150 3.81 -7.81 -0.34
CA ARG A 150 4.89 -7.47 -1.29
C ARG A 150 5.51 -6.10 -1.01
N ALA A 151 4.74 -5.14 -0.52
CA ALA A 151 5.23 -3.82 -0.15
C ALA A 151 6.10 -3.87 1.11
N LYS A 152 5.68 -4.66 2.12
CA LYS A 152 6.47 -4.91 3.34
C LYS A 152 7.78 -5.64 3.04
N GLU A 153 7.76 -6.67 2.21
CA GLU A 153 8.97 -7.39 1.76
C GLU A 153 9.97 -6.47 1.07
N LYS A 154 9.49 -5.44 0.38
CA LYS A 154 10.32 -4.42 -0.30
C LYS A 154 10.73 -3.26 0.60
N GLY A 155 10.36 -3.27 1.89
CA GLY A 155 10.64 -2.18 2.83
C GLY A 155 10.00 -0.84 2.43
N ARG A 156 8.90 -0.87 1.68
CA ARG A 156 8.19 0.36 1.29
C ARG A 156 7.41 0.91 2.48
N VAL A 157 7.07 2.20 2.41
CA VAL A 157 6.14 2.86 3.33
C VAL A 157 4.81 3.14 2.64
N GLN A 158 3.74 3.29 3.42
CA GLN A 158 2.43 3.57 2.86
C GLN A 158 2.39 4.98 2.25
N GLU A 159 2.19 5.04 0.93
CA GLU A 159 2.09 6.31 0.20
C GLU A 159 0.63 6.69 -0.05
N MET A 160 0.31 7.97 0.17
CA MET A 160 -0.99 8.53 -0.19
C MET A 160 -1.07 8.73 -1.70
N TRP A 161 -2.19 8.34 -2.30
CA TRP A 161 -2.41 8.57 -3.71
C TRP A 161 -2.62 10.05 -3.99
N VAL A 162 -1.87 10.58 -4.94
CA VAL A 162 -2.03 11.95 -5.45
C VAL A 162 -2.51 11.85 -6.88
N LYS A 163 -3.62 12.54 -7.21
CA LYS A 163 -4.11 12.61 -8.59
C LYS A 163 -2.97 13.10 -9.49
N PRO A 164 -2.58 12.34 -10.53
CA PRO A 164 -1.58 12.80 -11.48
C PRO A 164 -2.00 14.15 -12.04
N LYS A 165 -1.08 15.13 -12.02
CA LYS A 165 -1.34 16.42 -12.65
C LYS A 165 -1.66 16.15 -14.12
N GLU A 166 -2.83 16.58 -14.56
CA GLU A 166 -3.23 16.47 -15.96
C GLU A 166 -2.12 17.13 -16.79
N ASN A 167 -1.52 16.36 -17.69
CA ASN A 167 -0.57 16.91 -18.65
C ASN A 167 -1.31 18.05 -19.34
N LYS A 168 -0.76 19.27 -19.28
CA LYS A 168 -1.33 20.42 -19.99
C LYS A 168 -1.64 19.95 -21.39
N ALA A 169 -2.92 19.94 -21.76
CA ALA A 169 -3.32 19.66 -23.12
C ALA A 169 -2.47 20.57 -24.01
N LEU A 170 -1.81 19.99 -25.01
CA LEU A 170 -1.13 20.77 -26.05
C LEU A 170 -2.23 21.54 -26.79
N GLY A 171 -2.61 22.69 -26.23
CA GLY A 171 -3.54 23.60 -26.86
C GLY A 171 -2.90 24.08 -28.15
N PHE A 172 -3.63 23.97 -29.25
CA PHE A 172 -3.32 24.67 -30.51
C PHE A 172 -3.61 26.17 -30.34
N ASP A 173 -2.96 26.80 -29.37
CA ASP A 173 -3.09 28.22 -29.08
C ASP A 173 -2.21 28.98 -30.09
N GLU A 174 -2.78 29.28 -31.27
CA GLU A 174 -2.06 29.89 -32.40
C GLU A 174 -1.40 31.23 -32.03
N GLY A 175 -1.94 31.94 -31.04
CA GLY A 175 -1.41 33.21 -30.54
C GLY A 175 -0.06 33.13 -29.81
N LYS A 176 0.39 31.92 -29.42
CA LYS A 176 1.69 31.70 -28.74
C LYS A 176 2.73 31.01 -29.61
N ARG A 177 2.43 30.79 -30.90
CA ARG A 177 3.45 30.32 -31.85
C ARG A 177 4.42 31.47 -32.12
N LYS A 178 5.60 31.43 -31.49
CA LYS A 178 6.74 32.20 -32.00
C LYS A 178 7.10 31.61 -33.36
N GLY A 179 6.56 32.21 -34.42
CA GLY A 179 6.94 31.87 -35.79
C GLY A 179 8.47 31.94 -35.92
N VAL A 180 9.06 30.98 -36.62
CA VAL A 180 10.49 31.00 -36.90
C VAL A 180 10.78 32.26 -37.72
N PRO A 181 11.66 33.17 -37.27
CA PRO A 181 12.01 34.35 -38.05
C PRO A 181 12.54 33.92 -39.42
N CYS A 182 12.04 34.52 -40.49
CA CYS A 182 12.47 34.19 -41.84
C CYS A 182 14.00 34.36 -41.97
N PRO A 183 14.74 33.35 -42.45
CA PRO A 183 16.18 33.44 -42.62
C PRO A 183 16.59 34.66 -43.48
N PRO A 184 17.69 35.35 -43.11
CA PRO A 184 18.09 36.60 -43.75
C PRO A 184 18.38 36.46 -45.26
N ASP A 185 18.77 35.28 -45.72
CA ASP A 185 19.03 35.01 -47.14
C ASP A 185 17.75 34.99 -48.00
N LEU A 186 16.62 34.56 -47.43
CA LEU A 186 15.32 34.58 -48.10
C LEU A 186 14.72 36.00 -48.08
N LEU A 187 14.94 36.75 -47.01
CA LEU A 187 14.58 38.17 -46.90
C LEU A 187 15.28 39.05 -47.95
N LYS A 188 16.54 38.75 -48.29
CA LYS A 188 17.27 39.44 -49.36
C LYS A 188 16.70 39.16 -50.75
N LYS A 189 16.20 37.94 -51.00
CA LYS A 189 15.54 37.58 -52.28
C LYS A 189 14.19 38.28 -52.45
N LEU A 190 13.48 38.58 -51.35
CA LEU A 190 12.19 39.28 -51.38
C LEU A 190 12.31 40.79 -51.66
N LYS A 191 13.45 41.42 -51.35
CA LYS A 191 13.67 42.86 -51.61
C LYS A 191 13.65 43.24 -53.10
N GLY A 192 13.74 42.27 -54.02
CA GLY A 192 13.62 42.50 -55.46
C GLY A 192 12.21 42.26 -56.04
N VAL A 193 11.28 41.70 -55.27
CA VAL A 193 9.96 41.28 -55.79
C VAL A 193 8.93 42.42 -55.75
N ASN A 194 9.11 43.39 -54.86
CA ASN A 194 8.20 44.55 -54.72
C ASN A 194 8.43 45.66 -55.78
N ALA A 195 9.28 45.43 -56.78
CA ALA A 195 9.48 46.37 -57.90
C ALA A 195 8.52 46.15 -59.08
N PHE A 196 7.69 45.09 -59.06
CA PHE A 196 6.85 44.69 -60.21
C PHE A 196 5.34 44.91 -60.05
N THR A 197 4.86 45.61 -59.01
CA THR A 197 3.42 45.90 -58.85
C THR A 197 3.18 47.37 -58.48
N ARG A 198 3.36 48.25 -59.45
CA ARG A 198 2.66 49.55 -59.54
C ARG A 198 2.82 50.12 -60.95
N ASN A 199 2.03 49.59 -61.88
CA ASN A 199 1.63 50.29 -63.10
C ASN A 199 0.33 49.67 -63.60
N GLY A 200 -0.74 50.45 -63.55
CA GLY A 200 -2.07 50.07 -64.03
C GLY A 200 -3.15 50.42 -63.02
N ASP A 201 -3.54 51.70 -62.97
CA ASP A 201 -4.94 52.16 -62.92
C ASP A 201 -4.98 53.67 -62.65
N ALA A 202 -4.97 54.45 -63.74
CA ALA A 202 -5.51 55.80 -63.80
C ALA A 202 -5.78 56.20 -65.25
N ALA A 203 -7.04 56.57 -65.50
CA ALA A 203 -7.68 57.12 -66.71
C ALA A 203 -8.12 56.10 -67.79
#